data_AF-A0A392VS24-F1
#
_entry.id   AF-A0A392VS24-F1
#
_cell.length_a   1.000
_cell.length_b   1.000
_cell.length_c   1.000
_cell.angle_alpha   90.00
_cell.angle_beta   90.00
_cell.angle_gamma   90.00
#
_symmetry.space_group_name_H-M   'P 1'
#
loop_
_entity.id
_entity.type
_entity.pdbx_description
1 polymer ?
#
loop_
_entity_poly.entity_id
_entity_poly.type
_entity_poly.pdbx_seq_one_letter_code
_entity_poly.pdbx_strand_id
1 'polypeptide(L)' 'MLKFGPPEGWVKLNCDGSQNNRMSIAGCGGLLRDSKWQMDKGIFTEAWSL' A
#
# COMPACT_ATOMS: atom_id res chain seq x y z
N MET A 1 -8.17 11.91 -1.54
CA MET A 1 -7.86 10.85 -2.52
C MET A 1 -7.76 11.50 -3.90
N LEU A 2 -6.72 11.23 -4.69
CA LEU A 2 -6.57 11.83 -6.03
C LEU A 2 -7.75 11.40 -6.92
N LYS A 3 -8.44 12.37 -7.53
CA LYS A 3 -9.65 12.14 -8.35
C LYS A 3 -9.37 11.44 -9.69
N PHE A 4 -8.11 11.38 -10.10
CA PHE A 4 -7.69 10.75 -11.36
C PHE A 4 -6.56 9.74 -11.12
N GLY A 5 -6.51 8.73 -11.99
CA GLY A 5 -5.47 7.70 -11.98
C GLY A 5 -4.09 8.30 -12.22
N PRO A 6 -3.01 7.60 -11.88
CA PRO A 6 -1.68 8.00 -12.35
C PRO A 6 -1.68 8.05 -13.90
N PRO A 7 -0.81 8.86 -14.54
CA PRO A 7 -0.67 8.87 -15.99
C PRO A 7 -0.34 7.49 -16.58
N GLU A 8 -0.58 7.28 -17.88
CA GLU A 8 -0.18 6.03 -18.54
C GLU A 8 1.33 5.78 -18.41
N GLY A 9 1.70 4.51 -18.14
CA GLY A 9 3.08 4.12 -17.84
C GLY A 9 3.52 4.34 -16.38
N TRP A 10 2.69 4.97 -15.55
CA TRP A 10 2.97 5.17 -14.12
C TRP A 10 2.19 4.18 -13.26
N VAL A 11 2.73 3.92 -12.07
CA VAL A 11 2.02 3.19 -11.01
C VAL A 11 1.85 4.09 -9.80
N LYS A 12 0.70 3.97 -9.15
CA LYS A 12 0.44 4.58 -7.85
C LYS A 12 0.67 3.53 -6.76
N LEU A 13 1.57 3.84 -5.84
CA LEU A 13 1.79 3.08 -4.62
C LEU A 13 1.03 3.73 -3.47
N ASN A 14 0.05 3.02 -2.91
CA ASN A 14 -0.60 3.39 -1.66
C ASN A 14 -0.05 2.47 -0.56
N CYS A 15 0.51 3.03 0.50
CA CYS A 15 0.92 2.27 1.68
C CYS A 15 0.25 2.82 2.94
N ASP A 16 0.05 1.94 3.91
CA ASP A 16 -0.41 2.29 5.25
C ASP A 16 0.29 1.43 6.30
N GLY A 17 0.43 1.99 7.49
CA GLY A 17 1.05 1.34 8.65
C GLY A 17 0.03 1.06 9.74
N SER A 18 0.22 -0.04 10.46
CA SER A 18 -0.58 -0.35 11.65
C SER A 18 0.33 -0.78 12.79
N GLN A 19 -0.05 -0.40 14.01
CA GLN A 19 0.68 -0.73 15.22
C GLN A 19 -0.27 -1.28 16.27
N ASN A 20 0.17 -2.35 16.94
CA ASN A 20 -0.47 -2.91 18.10
C ASN A 20 0.43 -2.75 19.34
N ASN A 21 0.12 -1.76 20.17
CA ASN A 21 0.88 -1.45 21.38
C ASN A 21 0.81 -2.53 22.47
N ARG A 22 -0.23 -3.38 22.46
CA ARG A 22 -0.34 -4.47 23.45
C ARG A 22 0.61 -5.63 23.13
N MET A 23 0.88 -5.82 21.84
CA MET A 23 1.72 -6.90 21.34
C MET A 23 3.14 -6.43 21.00
N SER A 24 3.42 -5.13 21.09
CA SER A 24 4.64 -4.50 20.58
C SER A 24 4.95 -4.93 19.14
N ILE A 25 3.94 -4.94 18.28
CA ILE A 25 4.08 -5.29 16.86
C ILE A 25 3.73 -4.08 16.02
N ALA A 26 4.53 -3.81 14.99
CA ALA A 26 4.17 -2.91 13.91
C ALA A 26 4.24 -3.64 12.57
N GLY A 27 3.41 -3.20 11.64
CA GLY A 27 3.45 -3.70 10.28
C GLY A 27 3.06 -2.61 9.30
N CYS A 28 3.37 -2.85 8.04
CA CYS A 28 2.94 -2.00 6.95
C CYS A 28 2.52 -2.86 5.77
N GLY A 29 1.70 -2.28 4.90
CA GLY A 29 1.38 -2.91 3.64
C GLY A 29 0.95 -1.87 2.62
N GLY A 30 0.74 -2.34 1.40
CA GLY A 30 0.31 -1.44 0.35
C GLY A 30 -0.14 -2.11 -0.92
N LEU A 31 -0.61 -1.25 -1.82
CA LEU A 31 -1.26 -1.60 -3.06
C LEU A 31 -0.63 -0.81 -4.21
N LEU A 32 -0.26 -1.54 -5.27
CA LEU A 32 0.14 -0.95 -6.54
C LEU A 32 -1.05 -0.91 -7.50
N ARG A 33 -1.31 0.26 -8.08
CA ARG A 33 -2.39 0.47 -9.07
C ARG A 33 -1.85 1.13 -10.33
N ASP A 34 -2.30 0.71 -11.50
CA ASP A 34 -2.03 1.41 -12.76
C ASP A 34 -2.94 2.64 -12.98
N SER A 35 -2.84 3.22 -14.18
CA SER A 35 -3.63 4.34 -14.65
C SER A 35 -5.13 4.03 -14.80
N LYS A 36 -5.50 2.75 -14.92
CA LYS A 36 -6.90 2.27 -14.99
C LYS A 36 -7.47 2.00 -13.61
N TRP A 37 -6.72 2.29 -12.54
CA TRP A 37 -7.08 1.98 -11.15
C TRP A 37 -7.29 0.49 -10.89
N GLN A 38 -6.77 -0.37 -11.77
CA GLN A 38 -6.87 -1.80 -11.57
C GLN A 38 -5.73 -2.28 -10.66
N MET A 39 -5.93 -3.46 -10.07
CA MET A 39 -4.91 -4.11 -9.23
C MET A 39 -4.03 -4.95 -10.12
N ASP A 40 -3.01 -4.35 -10.70
CA ASP A 40 -2.27 -5.04 -11.75
C ASP A 40 -1.02 -5.73 -11.20
N LYS A 41 -0.54 -5.35 -10.01
CA LYS A 41 0.82 -5.70 -9.57
C LYS A 41 1.01 -6.18 -8.12
N GLY A 42 -0.05 -6.23 -7.30
CA GLY A 42 -0.04 -7.00 -6.06
C GLY A 42 -0.06 -6.21 -4.74
N ILE A 43 -0.19 -7.00 -3.68
CA ILE A 43 -0.21 -6.59 -2.27
C ILE A 43 1.16 -6.94 -1.68
N PHE A 44 1.76 -6.02 -0.94
CA PHE A 44 2.90 -6.33 -0.07
C PHE A 44 2.51 -6.06 1.38
N THR A 45 3.05 -6.88 2.28
CA THR A 45 2.82 -6.80 3.72
C THR A 45 4.10 -7.20 4.45
N GLU A 46 4.48 -6.42 5.45
CA GLU A 46 5.63 -6.69 6.31
C GLU A 46 5.23 -6.43 7.78
N ALA A 47 5.70 -7.27 8.70
CA ALA A 47 5.42 -7.13 10.14
C ALA A 47 6.66 -7.45 10.97
N TRP A 48 6.89 -6.61 11.98
CA TRP A 48 8.09 -6.60 12.81
C TRP A 48 7.69 -6.44 14.28
N SER A 49 8.39 -7.12 15.18
CA SER A 49 8.29 -6.82 16.61
C SER A 49 9.10 -5.54 16.88
N LEU A 50 8.49 -4.60 17.60
CA LEU A 50 9.11 -3.37 18.10
C LEU A 50 9.80 -3.60 19.45
#